data_AF-A0A0H5QNH4-F1
#
_entry.id   AF-A0A0H5QNH4-F1
#
_cell.length_a   1.000
_cell.length_b   1.000
_cell.length_c   1.000
_cell.angle_alpha   90.00
_cell.angle_beta   90.00
_cell.angle_gamma   90.00
#
_symmetry.space_group_name_H-M   'P 1'
#
loop_
_entity.id
_entity.type
_entity.pdbx_description
1 polymer ?
#
loop_
_entity_poly.entity_id
_entity_poly.type
_entity_poly.pdbx_seq_one_letter_code
_entity_poly.pdbx_strand_id
1 'polypeptide(L)' 'MHVNLRIEKSQGEHKLTVVARPHNAAALGEYVLIEGMVLEGLGANPTATEALREAYMAIADQLGRRRG' A
#
# COMPACT_ATOMS: atom_id res chain seq x y z
N MET A 1 -13.39 6.00 8.06
CA MET A 1 -12.13 5.84 7.30
C MET A 1 -12.20 4.53 6.55
N HIS A 2 -12.04 4.54 5.22
CA HIS A 2 -12.59 3.51 4.32
C HIS A 2 -11.52 2.79 3.50
N VAL A 3 -10.28 2.84 3.96
CA VAL A 3 -9.12 2.24 3.32
C VAL A 3 -8.39 1.39 4.36
N ASN A 4 -8.09 0.15 4.02
CA ASN A 4 -7.26 -0.73 4.81
C ASN A 4 -5.86 -0.76 4.20
N LEU A 5 -4.85 -0.60 5.04
CA LEU A 5 -3.44 -0.68 4.68
C LEU A 5 -2.83 -1.83 5.46
N ARG A 6 -2.21 -2.78 4.74
CA ARG A 6 -1.51 -3.93 5.30
C ARG A 6 -0.10 -3.98 4.75
N ILE A 7 0.87 -4.14 5.65
CA ILE A 7 2.27 -4.43 5.32
C ILE A 7 2.59 -5.78 5.91
N GLU A 8 3.06 -6.71 5.09
CA GLU A 8 3.43 -8.05 5.52
C GLU A 8 4.79 -8.47 4.97
N LYS A 9 5.49 -9.34 5.70
CA LYS A 9 6.77 -9.88 5.26
C LYS A 9 6.54 -11.22 4.58
N SER A 10 6.95 -11.35 3.32
CA SER A 10 6.83 -12.57 2.52
C SER A 10 8.12 -12.82 1.77
N GLN A 11 8.70 -14.02 1.91
CA GLN A 11 9.95 -14.44 1.25
C GLN A 11 11.14 -13.49 1.48
N GLY A 12 11.17 -12.79 2.63
CA GLY A 12 12.22 -11.83 2.97
C GLY A 12 11.94 -10.40 2.54
N GLU A 13 10.88 -10.16 1.78
CA GLU A 13 10.47 -8.84 1.30
C GLU A 13 9.28 -8.29 2.10
N HIS A 14 9.23 -6.97 2.26
CA HIS A 14 8.06 -6.28 2.81
C HIS A 14 7.11 -5.89 1.69
N LYS A 15 5.86 -6.36 1.75
CA LYS A 15 4.83 -6.16 0.73
C LYS A 15 3.69 -5.30 1.26
N LEU A 16 3.30 -4.31 0.48
CA LEU A 16 2.20 -3.39 0.74
C LEU A 16 0.95 -3.82 -0.03
N THR A 17 -0.16 -3.90 0.69
CA THR A 17 -1.50 -4.06 0.12
C THR A 17 -2.42 -2.96 0.67
N VAL A 18 -3.16 -2.31 -0.23
CA VAL A 18 -4.09 -1.21 0.09
C VAL A 18 -5.43 -1.49 -0.55
N VAL A 19 -6.49 -1.57 0.27
CA VAL A 19 -7.86 -1.90 -0.19
C VAL A 19 -8.82 -0.80 0.21
N ALA A 20 -9.61 -0.29 -0.73
CA ALA A 20 -10.66 0.70 -0.47
C ALA A 20 -12.05 0.02 -0.43
N ARG A 21 -12.85 0.31 0.61
CA ARG A 21 -14.18 -0.29 0.77
C ARG A 21 -15.23 0.30 -0.20
N PRO A 22 -16.27 -0.48 -0.56
CA PRO A 22 -17.12 -0.25 -1.72
C PRO A 22 -17.93 1.05 -1.71
N HIS A 23 -18.39 1.60 -0.59
CA HIS A 23 -19.18 2.85 -0.65
C HIS A 23 -18.34 4.07 -1.11
N ASN A 24 -17.00 3.97 -1.08
CA ASN A 24 -16.08 4.91 -1.76
C ASN A 24 -15.57 4.38 -3.12
N ALA A 25 -15.74 3.08 -3.40
CA ALA A 25 -15.24 2.36 -4.58
C ALA A 25 -16.38 1.79 -5.48
N ALA A 26 -17.62 2.29 -5.32
CA ALA A 26 -18.83 1.72 -5.93
C ALA A 26 -18.89 1.90 -7.45
N ALA A 27 -18.01 2.72 -8.02
CA ALA A 27 -17.81 2.78 -9.47
C ALA A 27 -17.13 1.51 -10.04
N LEU A 28 -16.69 0.59 -9.18
CA LEU A 28 -15.55 -0.24 -9.49
C LEU A 28 -15.73 -1.69 -8.94
N GLY A 29 -16.12 -1.93 -7.68
CA GLY A 29 -16.39 -3.29 -7.14
C GLY A 29 -15.14 -3.97 -6.55
N GLU A 30 -14.98 -3.92 -5.23
CA GLU A 30 -13.77 -4.30 -4.45
C GLU A 30 -12.44 -3.86 -5.06
N TYR A 31 -12.05 -2.60 -4.84
CA TYR A 31 -10.84 -2.07 -5.48
C TYR A 31 -9.66 -2.14 -4.55
N VAL A 32 -8.83 -3.14 -4.81
CA VAL A 32 -7.43 -3.13 -4.40
C VAL A 32 -6.73 -2.01 -5.17
N LEU A 33 -6.22 -1.01 -4.46
CA LEU A 33 -5.48 0.10 -5.05
C LEU A 33 -4.04 -0.30 -5.37
N ILE A 34 -3.46 -1.10 -4.47
CA ILE A 34 -2.10 -1.62 -4.53
C ILE A 34 -2.14 -3.04 -3.94
N GLU A 35 -1.59 -4.01 -4.65
CA GLU A 35 -1.50 -5.40 -4.19
C GLU A 35 -0.06 -5.89 -4.26
N GLY A 36 0.46 -6.42 -3.15
CA GLY A 36 1.74 -7.13 -3.13
C GLY A 36 2.96 -6.31 -3.52
N MET A 37 2.87 -4.97 -3.48
CA MET A 37 3.96 -4.09 -3.89
C MET A 37 5.14 -4.21 -2.92
N VAL A 38 6.31 -4.53 -3.45
CA VAL A 38 7.54 -4.59 -2.67
C VAL A 38 7.96 -3.17 -2.26
N LEU A 39 8.20 -2.98 -0.97
CA LEU A 39 8.74 -1.74 -0.41
C LEU A 39 10.27 -1.84 -0.37
N GLU A 40 10.92 -1.52 -1.50
CA GLU A 40 12.37 -1.65 -1.69
C GLU A 40 13.21 -0.82 -0.69
N GLY A 41 12.63 0.22 -0.10
CA GLY A 41 13.27 1.06 0.92
C GLY A 41 13.30 0.47 2.33
N LEU A 42 12.63 -0.66 2.58
CA LEU A 42 12.58 -1.27 3.91
C LEU A 42 13.68 -2.31 4.11
N GLY A 43 14.48 -2.10 5.17
CA GLY A 43 15.42 -3.11 5.67
C GLY A 43 14.71 -4.34 6.27
N ALA A 44 15.49 -5.36 6.67
CA ALA A 44 14.93 -6.64 7.10
C ALA A 44 14.05 -6.59 8.36
N ASN A 45 14.27 -5.60 9.25
CA ASN A 45 13.55 -5.40 10.51
C ASN A 45 13.23 -3.91 10.69
N PRO A 46 12.28 -3.35 9.93
CA PRO A 46 11.94 -1.95 10.02
C PRO A 46 11.09 -1.69 11.26
N THR A 47 11.21 -0.49 11.82
CA THR A 47 10.27 0.02 12.81
C THR A 47 8.90 0.26 12.18
N ALA A 48 7.86 0.32 13.01
CA ALA A 48 6.51 0.63 12.52
C ALA A 48 6.43 1.98 11.78
N THR A 49 7.20 2.98 12.23
CA THR A 49 7.24 4.31 11.60
C THR A 49 7.91 4.28 10.23
N GLU A 50 9.00 3.52 10.07
CA GLU A 50 9.66 3.35 8.77
C GLU A 50 8.74 2.64 7.78
N ALA A 51 8.09 1.55 8.21
CA ALA A 51 7.13 0.81 7.40
C ALA A 51 5.96 1.71 6.93
N LEU A 52 5.40 2.51 7.83
CA LEU A 52 4.33 3.44 7.50
C LEU A 52 4.79 4.53 6.53
N ARG A 53 5.97 5.13 6.78
CA ARG A 53 6.54 6.17 5.90
C ARG A 53 6.69 5.64 4.48
N GLU A 54 7.34 4.49 4.30
CA GLU A 54 7.56 3.89 2.98
C GLU A 54 6.23 3.55 2.30
N ALA A 55 5.26 3.01 3.04
CA ALA A 55 3.95 2.72 2.50
C ALA A 55 3.22 3.98 1.99
N TYR A 56 3.26 5.09 2.73
CA TYR A 56 2.64 6.35 2.28
C TYR A 56 3.35 6.95 1.07
N MET A 57 4.69 6.87 1.01
CA MET A 57 5.46 7.33 -0.15
C MET A 57 5.11 6.52 -1.41
N ALA A 58 5.04 5.19 -1.29
CA ALA A 58 4.66 4.30 -2.38
C ALA A 58 3.22 4.56 -2.87
N ILE A 59 2.28 4.81 -1.94
CA ILE A 59 0.91 5.20 -2.29
C ILE A 59 0.88 6.53 -3.03
N ALA A 60 1.62 7.54 -2.55
CA ALA A 60 1.67 8.85 -3.18
C ALA A 60 2.22 8.78 -4.62
N ASP A 61 3.28 8.00 -4.84
CA ASP A 61 3.86 7.77 -6.17
C ASP A 61 2.86 7.09 -7.11
N GLN A 62 2.19 6.03 -6.66
CA GLN A 62 1.16 5.35 -7.44
C GLN A 62 -0.02 6.25 -7.80
N LEU A 63 -0.47 7.09 -6.87
CA LEU A 63 -1.53 8.06 -7.13
C LEU A 63 -1.07 9.18 -8.08
N GLY A 64 0.19 9.61 -7.98
CA GLY A 64 0.81 10.58 -8.88
C GLY A 64 0.87 10.08 -10.32
N ARG A 65 1.33 8.83 -10.53
CA ARG A 65 1.40 8.20 -11.85
C ARG A 65 0.04 8.03 -12.54
N ARG A 66 -1.05 7.84 -11.78
CA ARG A 66 -2.41 7.73 -12.34
C ARG A 66 -3.02 9.07 -12.80
N ARG A 67 -2.42 10.20 -12.41
CA ARG A 67 -2.90 11.54 -12.78
C ARG A 67 -2.14 12.16 -13.97
N GLY A 68 -1.09 11.50 -14.46
CA GLY A 68 -0.32 11.89 -15.64
C GLY A 68 -0.81 11.25 -16.92
#